data_AF-H6C7J9-F1
#
_entry.id   AF-H6C7J9-F1
#
_cell.length_a   1.000
_cell.length_b   1.000
_cell.length_c   1.000
_cell.angle_alpha   90.00
_cell.angle_beta   90.00
_cell.angle_gamma   90.00
#
_symmetry.space_group_name_H-M   'P 1'
#
loop_
_entity.id
_entity.type
_entity.pdbx_description
1 polymer ?
#
loop_
_entity_poly.entity_id
_entity_poly.type
_entity_poly.pdbx_seq_one_letter_code
_entity_poly.pdbx_strand_id
1 'polypeptide(L)'
;MHQSPDSPQSRDQGWLCHWLALVALGELYSSDKETHVDPQDPLGPAVSASLVTPDPPGAEYYYQSVSLLQQVAENPDVQYIETLCLLALYAFSMNRVNTAYMYVGVSMRAALSLDLHRSPFDFPSERSSLSPVELEHQKRLYWTVYYQDLLTTSTSGRPWGVLDDEITVDYADSSRLSGEALSEFFDAEESNIHLELMRLRSQAYSSLYGYAGTAINPYSHISLFDFELSRPLSQQHLDKICEFHQALLCFENELPVSMKMVQAWDGSRANINRVNAHLYLIYHQV
;
A
#
# COMPACT_ATOMS: atom_id res chain seq x y z
N MET A 1 27.35 -3.57 -19.69
CA MET A 1 26.95 -3.48 -21.12
C MET A 1 25.49 -3.07 -21.14
N HIS A 2 25.16 -1.93 -21.73
CA HIS A 2 23.76 -1.51 -21.87
C HIS A 2 23.10 -2.41 -22.91
N GLN A 3 22.24 -3.34 -22.48
CA GLN A 3 21.40 -4.12 -23.40
C GLN A 3 20.18 -3.28 -23.79
N SER A 4 19.61 -3.53 -24.96
CA SER A 4 18.36 -2.87 -25.36
C SER A 4 17.21 -3.39 -24.48
N PRO A 5 16.33 -2.52 -23.94
CA PRO A 5 15.20 -2.95 -23.12
C PRO A 5 14.27 -3.93 -23.87
N ASP A 6 14.17 -3.81 -25.20
CA ASP A 6 13.34 -4.69 -26.03
C ASP A 6 13.99 -6.02 -26.40
N SER A 7 15.23 -6.27 -25.97
CA SER A 7 15.91 -7.53 -26.28
C SER A 7 15.25 -8.72 -25.58
N PRO A 8 15.19 -9.92 -26.20
CA PRO A 8 14.58 -11.10 -25.57
C PRO A 8 15.23 -11.44 -24.24
N GLN A 9 16.55 -11.26 -24.12
CA GLN A 9 17.30 -11.46 -22.88
C GLN A 9 16.86 -10.51 -21.75
N SER A 10 16.57 -9.24 -22.08
CA SER A 10 16.05 -8.25 -21.13
C SER A 10 14.64 -8.62 -20.66
N ARG A 11 13.79 -9.09 -21.58
CA ARG A 11 12.42 -9.55 -21.27
C ARG A 11 12.43 -10.80 -20.39
N ASP A 12 13.29 -11.77 -20.70
CA ASP A 12 13.46 -12.99 -19.90
C ASP A 12 13.99 -12.67 -18.49
N GLN A 13 14.88 -11.68 -18.38
CA GLN A 13 15.39 -11.19 -17.11
C GLN A 13 14.31 -10.49 -16.28
N GLY A 14 13.51 -9.60 -16.88
CA GLY A 14 12.41 -8.91 -16.21
C GLY A 14 11.34 -9.89 -15.72
N TRP A 15 10.97 -10.86 -16.55
CA TRP A 15 10.05 -11.93 -16.19
C TRP A 15 10.57 -12.77 -15.01
N LEU A 16 11.84 -13.19 -15.05
CA LEU A 16 12.43 -13.98 -13.97
C LEU A 16 12.53 -13.16 -12.67
N CYS A 17 12.89 -11.88 -12.76
CA CYS A 17 12.92 -10.96 -11.62
C CYS A 17 11.55 -10.88 -10.94
N HIS A 18 10.49 -10.66 -11.72
CA HIS A 18 9.11 -10.63 -11.26
C HIS A 18 8.69 -11.95 -10.62
N TRP A 19 8.95 -13.08 -11.29
CA TRP A 19 8.59 -14.41 -10.80
C TRP A 19 9.26 -14.74 -9.46
N LEU A 20 10.55 -14.42 -9.31
CA LEU A 20 11.26 -14.62 -8.05
C LEU A 20 10.69 -13.75 -6.92
N ALA A 21 10.26 -12.51 -7.21
CA ALA A 21 9.61 -11.65 -6.21
C ALA A 21 8.26 -12.22 -5.76
N LEU A 22 7.47 -12.77 -6.69
CA LEU A 22 6.22 -13.47 -6.38
C LEU A 22 6.46 -14.69 -5.48
N VAL A 23 7.41 -15.55 -5.84
CA VAL A 23 7.74 -16.75 -5.05
C VAL A 23 8.24 -16.37 -3.65
N ALA A 24 9.06 -15.31 -3.54
CA ALA A 24 9.53 -14.82 -2.25
C ALA A 24 8.36 -14.44 -1.31
N LEU A 25 7.38 -13.70 -1.82
CA LEU A 25 6.18 -13.35 -1.05
C LEU A 25 5.28 -14.56 -0.77
N GLY A 26 5.16 -15.49 -1.72
CA GLY A 26 4.43 -16.74 -1.54
C GLY A 26 4.97 -17.54 -0.36
N GLU A 27 6.29 -17.73 -0.30
CA GLU A 27 6.96 -18.39 0.83
C GLU A 27 6.76 -17.64 2.15
N LEU A 28 6.85 -16.30 2.12
CA LEU A 28 6.65 -15.46 3.30
C LEU A 28 5.26 -15.62 3.92
N TYR A 29 4.21 -15.71 3.10
CA TYR A 29 2.82 -15.82 3.57
C TYR A 29 2.31 -17.26 3.68
N SER A 30 2.97 -18.23 3.06
CA SER A 30 2.63 -19.66 3.16
C SER A 30 3.31 -20.35 4.34
N SER A 31 4.28 -19.73 5.00
CA SER A 31 4.93 -20.35 6.14
C SER A 31 3.98 -20.40 7.34
N ASP A 32 3.35 -21.55 7.56
CA ASP A 32 2.69 -21.92 8.82
C ASP A 32 3.76 -22.01 9.90
N LYS A 33 4.14 -20.89 10.48
CA LYS A 33 4.77 -20.91 11.79
C LYS A 33 3.65 -21.07 12.79
N GLU A 34 3.31 -22.32 13.13
CA GLU A 34 2.66 -22.63 14.40
C GLU A 34 3.56 -22.06 15.51
N THR A 35 3.30 -20.82 15.91
CA THR A 35 3.82 -20.32 17.17
C THR A 35 3.10 -21.12 18.24
N HIS A 36 3.74 -22.16 18.76
CA HIS A 36 3.26 -22.89 19.92
C HIS A 36 3.35 -21.94 21.13
N VAL A 37 2.38 -21.04 21.25
CA VAL A 37 2.18 -20.21 22.43
C VAL A 37 1.63 -21.15 23.50
N ASP A 38 2.41 -21.40 24.55
CA ASP A 38 1.92 -22.15 25.70
C ASP A 38 0.73 -21.36 26.32
N PRO A 39 -0.49 -21.92 26.35
CA PRO A 39 -1.64 -21.25 26.93
C PRO A 39 -1.45 -20.88 28.41
N GLN A 40 -0.49 -21.50 29.10
CA GLN A 40 -0.20 -21.27 30.52
C GLN A 40 0.92 -20.24 30.75
N ASP A 41 1.68 -19.86 29.72
CA ASP A 41 2.72 -18.83 29.84
C ASP A 41 2.80 -17.94 28.57
N PRO A 42 1.84 -17.01 28.38
CA PRO A 42 1.83 -16.10 27.24
C PRO A 42 2.96 -15.04 27.26
N LEU A 43 3.78 -15.00 28.32
CA LEU A 43 4.91 -14.08 28.49
C LEU A 43 6.27 -14.81 28.58
N GLY A 44 6.27 -16.14 28.43
CA GLY A 44 7.47 -16.96 28.49
C GLY A 44 8.46 -16.56 27.39
N PRO A 45 9.78 -16.62 27.63
CA PRO A 45 10.76 -16.33 26.60
C PRO A 45 10.57 -17.36 25.48
N ALA A 46 10.17 -16.89 24.30
CA ALA A 46 10.10 -17.69 23.09
C ALA A 46 11.40 -18.51 23.00
N VAL A 47 11.27 -19.84 23.07
CA VAL A 47 12.35 -20.79 23.29
C VAL A 47 13.51 -20.48 22.34
N SER A 48 14.58 -19.92 22.92
CA SER A 48 15.94 -19.76 22.41
C SER A 48 16.12 -19.87 20.88
N ALA A 49 15.94 -18.74 20.19
CA ALA A 49 16.47 -18.58 18.84
C ALA A 49 18.00 -18.52 18.90
N SER A 50 18.65 -19.34 18.06
CA SER A 50 20.07 -19.28 17.74
C SER A 50 20.55 -17.84 17.52
N LEU A 51 21.81 -17.53 17.86
CA LEU A 51 22.48 -16.22 17.68
C LEU A 51 22.58 -15.75 16.21
N VAL A 52 21.94 -16.45 15.28
CA VAL A 52 21.71 -16.06 13.89
C VAL A 52 20.20 -16.05 13.71
N THR A 53 19.60 -14.86 13.59
CA THR A 53 18.21 -14.78 13.12
C THR A 53 18.17 -15.36 11.72
N PRO A 54 17.50 -16.51 11.48
CA PRO A 54 17.40 -17.04 10.14
C PRO A 54 16.70 -16.00 9.27
N ASP A 55 17.20 -15.81 8.04
CA ASP A 55 16.53 -14.97 7.05
C ASP A 55 15.05 -15.39 6.92
N PRO A 56 14.14 -14.45 6.65
CA PRO A 56 12.72 -14.77 6.51
C PRO A 56 12.48 -15.79 5.38
N PRO A 57 11.37 -16.55 5.42
CA PRO A 57 11.00 -17.43 4.33
C PRO A 57 10.98 -16.69 2.99
N GLY A 58 11.57 -17.31 1.96
CA GLY A 58 11.67 -16.73 0.62
C GLY A 58 12.82 -15.72 0.41
N ALA A 59 13.69 -15.49 1.41
CA ALA A 59 14.71 -14.45 1.31
C ALA A 59 15.71 -14.67 0.17
N GLU A 60 16.07 -15.92 -0.11
CA GLU A 60 16.95 -16.25 -1.23
C GLU A 60 16.35 -15.79 -2.58
N TYR A 61 15.06 -16.06 -2.81
CA TYR A 61 14.36 -15.60 -4.01
C TYR A 61 14.28 -14.08 -4.07
N TYR A 62 14.03 -13.42 -2.94
CA TYR A 62 14.07 -11.95 -2.87
C TYR A 62 15.45 -11.40 -3.28
N TYR A 63 16.55 -11.94 -2.72
CA TYR A 63 17.90 -11.48 -3.05
C TYR A 63 18.24 -11.73 -4.53
N GLN A 64 17.85 -12.87 -5.09
CA GLN A 64 18.01 -13.16 -6.51
C GLN A 64 17.19 -12.20 -7.38
N SER A 65 15.92 -11.94 -7.02
CA SER A 65 15.07 -10.97 -7.72
C SER A 65 15.71 -9.57 -7.73
N VAL A 66 16.16 -9.08 -6.58
CA VAL A 66 16.85 -7.77 -6.46
C VAL A 66 18.12 -7.72 -7.32
N SER A 67 18.84 -8.85 -7.46
CA SER A 67 20.04 -8.91 -8.30
C SER A 67 19.75 -8.78 -9.81
N LEU A 68 18.54 -9.15 -10.23
CA LEU A 68 18.07 -9.07 -11.61
C LEU A 68 17.31 -7.75 -11.91
N LEU A 69 16.89 -7.02 -10.88
CA LEU A 69 16.12 -5.79 -11.02
C LEU A 69 16.93 -4.72 -11.76
N GLN A 70 16.32 -4.13 -12.79
CA GLN A 70 16.87 -2.95 -13.45
C GLN A 70 16.82 -1.74 -12.50
N GLN A 71 17.98 -1.13 -12.24
CA GLN A 71 18.10 -0.02 -11.28
C GLN A 71 17.29 1.22 -11.68
N VAL A 72 17.34 1.59 -12.97
CA VAL A 72 16.54 2.67 -13.55
C VAL A 72 16.06 2.21 -14.92
N ALA A 73 14.75 2.08 -15.07
CA ALA A 73 14.10 1.77 -16.34
C ALA A 73 13.81 3.06 -17.12
N GLU A 74 14.43 3.22 -18.28
CA GLU A 74 14.15 4.34 -19.20
C GLU A 74 12.72 4.24 -19.76
N ASN A 75 12.31 3.02 -20.12
CA ASN A 75 10.96 2.70 -20.58
C ASN A 75 10.38 1.66 -19.61
N PRO A 76 9.85 2.08 -18.44
CA PRO A 76 9.24 1.15 -17.51
C PRO A 76 7.98 0.55 -18.13
N ASP A 77 7.72 -0.73 -17.86
CA ASP A 77 6.46 -1.38 -18.22
C ASP A 77 5.64 -1.73 -16.96
N VAL A 78 4.45 -2.27 -17.18
CA VAL A 78 3.53 -2.69 -16.11
C VAL A 78 4.21 -3.71 -15.18
N GLN A 79 4.90 -4.70 -15.75
CA GLN A 79 5.58 -5.77 -14.99
C GLN A 79 6.69 -5.22 -14.08
N TYR A 80 7.42 -4.19 -14.53
CA TYR A 80 8.44 -3.52 -13.72
C TYR A 80 7.82 -2.87 -12.48
N ILE A 81 6.69 -2.19 -12.63
CA ILE A 81 5.95 -1.56 -11.53
C ILE A 81 5.46 -2.63 -10.54
N GLU A 82 4.85 -3.71 -11.03
CA GLU A 82 4.41 -4.82 -10.19
C GLU A 82 5.57 -5.44 -9.40
N THR A 83 6.70 -5.66 -10.07
CA THR A 83 7.91 -6.23 -9.44
C THR A 83 8.40 -5.34 -8.30
N LEU A 84 8.45 -4.03 -8.50
CA LEU A 84 8.80 -3.07 -7.45
C LEU A 84 7.81 -3.11 -6.28
N CYS A 85 6.51 -3.23 -6.53
CA CYS A 85 5.48 -3.37 -5.49
C CYS A 85 5.69 -4.66 -4.66
N LEU A 86 6.02 -5.78 -5.30
CA LEU A 86 6.30 -7.05 -4.62
C LEU A 86 7.56 -6.95 -3.76
N LEU A 87 8.64 -6.39 -4.31
CA LEU A 87 9.89 -6.18 -3.58
C LEU A 87 9.72 -5.19 -2.42
N ALA A 88 8.87 -4.17 -2.57
CA ALA A 88 8.55 -3.24 -1.50
C ALA A 88 7.84 -3.94 -0.33
N LEU A 89 6.85 -4.80 -0.60
CA LEU A 89 6.16 -5.58 0.43
C LEU A 89 7.11 -6.51 1.18
N TYR A 90 7.98 -7.21 0.46
CA TYR A 90 8.96 -8.09 1.07
C TYR A 90 10.02 -7.32 1.89
N ALA A 91 10.47 -6.17 1.39
CA ALA A 91 11.36 -5.28 2.16
C ALA A 91 10.69 -4.76 3.44
N PHE A 92 9.40 -4.45 3.39
CA PHE A 92 8.63 -4.01 4.54
C PHE A 92 8.54 -5.11 5.62
N SER A 93 8.29 -6.37 5.24
CA SER A 93 8.26 -7.50 6.19
C SER A 93 9.60 -7.78 6.86
N MET A 94 10.71 -7.42 6.21
CA MET A 94 12.07 -7.45 6.77
C MET A 94 12.42 -6.25 7.65
N ASN A 95 11.46 -5.36 7.94
CA ASN A 95 11.71 -4.09 8.62
C ASN A 95 12.72 -3.19 7.89
N ARG A 96 12.86 -3.34 6.56
CA ARG A 96 13.69 -2.47 5.71
C ARG A 96 12.84 -1.34 5.14
N VAL A 97 12.25 -0.54 6.01
CA VAL A 97 11.28 0.53 5.67
C VAL A 97 11.85 1.51 4.64
N ASN A 98 13.13 1.87 4.74
CA ASN A 98 13.80 2.73 3.76
C ASN A 98 13.86 2.09 2.37
N THR A 99 14.18 0.80 2.29
CA THR A 99 14.23 0.08 1.01
C THR A 99 12.83 -0.02 0.41
N ALA A 100 11.82 -0.35 1.20
CA ALA A 100 10.43 -0.38 0.76
C ALA A 100 9.99 0.99 0.21
N TYR A 101 10.24 2.08 0.96
CA TYR A 101 9.96 3.44 0.50
C TYR A 101 10.65 3.77 -0.83
N MET A 102 11.91 3.38 -1.01
CA MET A 102 12.62 3.62 -2.27
C MET A 102 11.99 2.85 -3.44
N TYR A 103 11.64 1.57 -3.26
CA TYR A 103 10.96 0.80 -4.31
C TYR A 103 9.59 1.38 -4.68
N VAL A 104 8.81 1.79 -3.68
CA VAL A 104 7.52 2.45 -3.89
C VAL A 104 7.67 3.80 -4.60
N GLY A 105 8.69 4.58 -4.24
CA GLY A 105 8.97 5.85 -4.94
C GLY A 105 9.31 5.64 -6.41
N VAL A 106 10.10 4.61 -6.74
CA VAL A 106 10.41 4.24 -8.12
C VAL A 106 9.16 3.74 -8.84
N SER A 107 8.33 2.89 -8.21
CA SER A 107 7.11 2.38 -8.83
C SER A 107 6.09 3.49 -9.08
N MET A 108 5.96 4.46 -8.17
CA MET A 108 5.14 5.64 -8.34
C MET A 108 5.61 6.46 -9.55
N ARG A 109 6.91 6.75 -9.66
CA ARG A 109 7.44 7.51 -10.81
C ARG A 109 7.27 6.76 -12.14
N ALA A 110 7.44 5.45 -12.14
CA ALA A 110 7.16 4.62 -13.31
C ALA A 110 5.68 4.65 -13.69
N ALA A 111 4.76 4.50 -12.73
CA ALA A 111 3.32 4.59 -12.96
C ALA A 111 2.89 5.97 -13.50
N LEU A 112 3.50 7.05 -13.00
CA LEU A 112 3.28 8.40 -13.53
C LEU A 112 3.80 8.55 -14.96
N SER A 113 4.97 7.98 -15.29
CA SER A 113 5.53 8.02 -16.64
C SER A 113 4.70 7.28 -17.68
N LEU A 114 3.90 6.31 -17.24
CA LEU A 114 2.92 5.59 -18.05
C LEU A 114 1.52 6.21 -18.01
N ASP A 115 1.38 7.41 -17.42
CA ASP A 115 0.12 8.12 -17.24
C ASP A 115 -0.97 7.29 -16.50
N LEU A 116 -0.60 6.32 -15.65
CA LEU A 116 -1.57 5.43 -14.99
C LEU A 116 -2.49 6.16 -14.00
N HIS A 117 -2.04 7.31 -13.48
CA HIS A 117 -2.80 8.24 -12.66
C HIS A 117 -3.94 8.96 -13.40
N ARG A 118 -3.94 8.90 -14.74
CA ARG A 118 -4.92 9.59 -15.58
C ARG A 118 -5.96 8.65 -16.13
N SER A 119 -7.17 9.18 -16.33
CA SER A 119 -8.21 8.48 -17.05
C SER A 119 -7.77 8.22 -18.50
N PRO A 120 -7.97 7.01 -19.04
CA PRO A 120 -7.62 6.69 -20.44
C PRO A 120 -8.42 7.49 -21.47
N PHE A 121 -9.42 8.26 -21.03
CA PHE A 121 -10.28 9.10 -21.86
C PHE A 121 -9.89 10.59 -21.84
N ASP A 122 -8.98 11.02 -20.96
CA ASP A 122 -8.57 12.44 -20.86
C ASP A 122 -7.79 12.88 -22.10
N PHE A 123 -6.96 11.99 -22.64
CA PHE A 123 -6.15 12.24 -23.82
C PHE A 123 -6.07 10.99 -24.70
N PRO A 124 -6.14 11.11 -26.04
CA PRO A 124 -5.90 9.99 -26.94
C PRO A 124 -4.50 9.40 -26.70
N SER A 125 -4.45 8.16 -26.25
CA SER A 125 -3.20 7.44 -25.96
C SER A 125 -3.35 5.98 -26.38
N GLU A 126 -2.24 5.23 -26.41
CA GLU A 126 -2.27 3.78 -26.66
C GLU A 126 -3.17 3.05 -25.64
N ARG A 127 -3.30 3.61 -24.42
CA ARG A 127 -4.19 3.08 -23.38
C ARG A 127 -5.66 3.08 -23.79
N SER A 128 -6.10 4.04 -24.62
CA SER A 128 -7.50 4.09 -25.10
C SER A 128 -7.86 2.88 -25.99
N SER A 129 -6.87 2.11 -26.47
CA SER A 129 -7.07 0.91 -27.29
C SER A 129 -7.00 -0.41 -26.50
N LEU A 130 -6.71 -0.36 -25.21
CA LEU A 130 -6.61 -1.54 -24.34
C LEU A 130 -7.98 -2.17 -24.08
N SER A 131 -7.98 -3.47 -23.82
CA SER A 131 -9.17 -4.18 -23.38
C SER A 131 -9.65 -3.71 -21.99
N PRO A 132 -10.93 -3.91 -21.63
CA PRO A 132 -11.43 -3.57 -20.31
C PRO A 132 -10.65 -4.22 -19.16
N VAL A 133 -10.15 -5.44 -19.36
CA VAL A 133 -9.36 -6.19 -18.37
C VAL A 133 -8.00 -5.53 -18.15
N GLU A 134 -7.31 -5.16 -19.22
CA GLU A 134 -6.00 -4.49 -19.15
C GLU A 134 -6.11 -3.09 -18.53
N LEU A 135 -7.17 -2.34 -18.86
CA LEU A 135 -7.45 -1.04 -18.26
C LEU A 135 -7.69 -1.16 -16.75
N GLU A 136 -8.47 -2.16 -16.33
CA GLU A 136 -8.76 -2.39 -14.92
C GLU A 136 -7.52 -2.88 -14.16
N HIS A 137 -6.69 -3.71 -14.78
CA HIS A 137 -5.41 -4.12 -14.23
C HIS A 137 -4.48 -2.93 -13.98
N GLN A 138 -4.27 -2.07 -14.98
CA GLN A 138 -3.43 -0.87 -14.84
C GLN A 138 -3.97 0.11 -13.80
N LYS A 139 -5.29 0.29 -13.73
CA LYS A 139 -5.95 1.11 -12.73
C LYS A 139 -5.70 0.58 -11.31
N ARG A 140 -5.90 -0.71 -11.09
CA ARG A 140 -5.68 -1.35 -9.78
C ARG A 140 -4.21 -1.34 -9.39
N LEU A 141 -3.31 -1.48 -10.36
CA LEU A 141 -1.88 -1.34 -10.13
C LEU A 141 -1.53 0.07 -9.65
N TYR A 142 -2.05 1.11 -10.31
CA TYR A 142 -1.86 2.49 -9.86
C TYR A 142 -2.35 2.70 -8.43
N TRP A 143 -3.58 2.27 -8.12
CA TRP A 143 -4.13 2.39 -6.77
C TRP A 143 -3.36 1.58 -5.72
N THR A 144 -2.79 0.43 -6.10
CA THR A 144 -1.90 -0.36 -5.24
C THR A 144 -0.61 0.40 -4.94
N VAL A 145 0.02 0.98 -5.96
CA VAL A 145 1.23 1.82 -5.80
C VAL A 145 0.92 3.02 -4.91
N TYR A 146 -0.20 3.70 -5.13
CA TYR A 146 -0.65 4.83 -4.33
C TYR A 146 -0.90 4.43 -2.87
N TYR A 147 -1.59 3.31 -2.63
CA TYR A 147 -1.77 2.76 -1.29
C TYR A 147 -0.44 2.49 -0.58
N GLN A 148 0.54 1.90 -1.28
CA GLN A 148 1.87 1.64 -0.72
C GLN A 148 2.65 2.93 -0.43
N ASP A 149 2.49 3.98 -1.26
CA ASP A 149 3.10 5.29 -1.02
C ASP A 149 2.54 5.90 0.26
N LEU A 150 1.21 5.91 0.40
CA LEU A 150 0.52 6.35 1.62
C LEU A 150 0.96 5.55 2.85
N LEU A 151 1.07 4.23 2.74
CA LEU A 151 1.52 3.36 3.83
C LEU A 151 2.95 3.70 4.27
N THR A 152 3.90 3.73 3.33
CA THR A 152 5.31 3.95 3.66
C THR A 152 5.59 5.37 4.15
N THR A 153 4.90 6.38 3.60
CA THR A 153 5.04 7.79 3.98
C THR A 153 4.42 8.06 5.35
N SER A 154 3.21 7.56 5.61
CA SER A 154 2.58 7.67 6.94
C SER A 154 3.36 6.93 8.04
N THR A 155 3.86 5.72 7.77
CA THR A 155 4.66 4.96 8.76
C THR A 155 6.04 5.56 9.04
N SER A 156 6.69 6.14 8.03
CA SER A 156 8.03 6.72 8.19
C SER A 156 8.01 8.22 8.53
N GLY A 157 6.82 8.82 8.60
CA GLY A 157 6.65 10.25 8.77
C GLY A 157 7.33 11.03 7.64
N ARG A 158 7.08 10.69 6.38
CA ARG A 158 7.58 11.40 5.19
C ARG A 158 6.42 12.05 4.44
N PRO A 159 6.66 13.11 3.64
CA PRO A 159 5.64 13.64 2.75
C PRO A 159 5.28 12.61 1.66
N TRP A 160 4.01 12.53 1.28
CA TRP A 160 3.57 11.73 0.13
C TRP A 160 3.73 12.53 -1.18
N GLY A 161 3.90 11.81 -2.30
CA GLY A 161 4.47 12.41 -3.51
C GLY A 161 3.47 12.98 -4.53
N VAL A 162 2.19 12.60 -4.46
CA VAL A 162 1.17 12.95 -5.46
C VAL A 162 -0.05 13.58 -4.78
N LEU A 163 -0.47 14.75 -5.26
CA LEU A 163 -1.70 15.40 -4.77
C LEU A 163 -2.92 14.70 -5.36
N ASP A 164 -3.99 14.57 -4.58
CA ASP A 164 -5.22 13.91 -5.04
C ASP A 164 -5.82 14.61 -6.28
N ASP A 165 -5.68 15.93 -6.40
CA ASP A 165 -6.15 16.73 -7.54
C ASP A 165 -5.46 16.39 -8.88
N GLU A 166 -4.27 15.78 -8.83
CA GLU A 166 -3.55 15.34 -10.03
C GLU A 166 -4.01 13.96 -10.51
N ILE A 167 -4.86 13.26 -9.74
CA ILE A 167 -5.31 11.90 -10.02
C ILE A 167 -6.70 11.97 -10.68
N THR A 168 -6.78 11.62 -11.96
CA THR A 168 -8.05 11.62 -12.71
C THR A 168 -8.55 10.22 -13.05
N VAL A 169 -7.76 9.18 -12.79
CA VAL A 169 -8.22 7.79 -12.95
C VAL A 169 -9.29 7.45 -11.91
N ASP A 170 -10.38 6.83 -12.37
CA ASP A 170 -11.46 6.39 -11.49
C ASP A 170 -11.01 5.27 -10.51
N TYR A 171 -11.77 5.07 -9.45
CA TYR A 171 -11.65 3.92 -8.56
C TYR A 171 -11.83 2.58 -9.28
N ALA A 172 -11.34 1.50 -8.65
CA ALA A 172 -11.48 0.15 -9.18
C ALA A 172 -12.97 -0.19 -9.40
N ASP A 173 -13.27 -0.80 -10.55
CA ASP A 173 -14.64 -1.13 -10.95
C ASP A 173 -14.67 -2.44 -11.75
N SER A 174 -15.23 -3.48 -11.14
CA SER A 174 -15.40 -4.79 -11.77
C SER A 174 -16.64 -4.90 -12.66
N SER A 175 -17.51 -3.88 -12.73
CA SER A 175 -18.80 -3.95 -13.43
C SER A 175 -18.68 -4.22 -14.93
N ARG A 176 -17.53 -3.87 -15.52
CA ARG A 176 -17.22 -4.04 -16.96
C ARG A 176 -16.51 -5.37 -17.27
N LEU A 177 -16.22 -6.17 -16.25
CA LEU A 177 -15.54 -7.46 -16.40
C LEU A 177 -16.56 -8.60 -16.49
N SER A 178 -16.19 -9.68 -17.16
CA SER A 178 -17.06 -10.86 -17.32
C SER A 178 -16.26 -12.15 -17.33
N GLY A 179 -16.88 -13.24 -16.85
CA GLY A 179 -16.30 -14.58 -16.91
C GLY A 179 -15.03 -14.70 -16.06
N GLU A 180 -13.98 -15.30 -16.65
CA GLU A 180 -12.71 -15.57 -15.97
C GLU A 180 -12.01 -14.29 -15.48
N ALA A 181 -12.19 -13.16 -16.18
CA ALA A 181 -11.58 -11.88 -15.82
C ALA A 181 -12.04 -11.33 -14.47
N LEU A 182 -13.22 -11.73 -13.97
CA LEU A 182 -13.68 -11.34 -12.63
C LEU A 182 -12.85 -12.01 -11.53
N SER A 183 -12.36 -13.24 -11.79
CA SER A 183 -11.58 -14.02 -10.83
C SER A 183 -10.11 -13.57 -10.75
N GLU A 184 -9.66 -12.73 -11.69
CA GLU A 184 -8.28 -12.21 -11.72
C GLU A 184 -8.05 -11.10 -10.70
N PHE A 185 -9.11 -10.46 -10.19
CA PHE A 185 -9.00 -9.30 -9.33
C PHE A 185 -9.67 -9.51 -7.97
N PHE A 186 -9.12 -8.86 -6.95
CA PHE A 186 -9.79 -8.71 -5.65
C PHE A 186 -11.08 -7.90 -5.78
N ASP A 187 -11.94 -7.99 -4.78
CA ASP A 187 -13.18 -7.22 -4.75
C ASP A 187 -12.89 -5.71 -4.85
N ALA A 188 -13.61 -5.05 -5.76
CA ALA A 188 -13.40 -3.64 -6.07
C ALA A 188 -13.83 -2.74 -4.90
N GLU A 189 -15.00 -3.03 -4.31
CA GLU A 189 -15.56 -2.25 -3.21
C GLU A 189 -14.66 -2.38 -1.98
N GLU A 190 -14.21 -3.58 -1.66
CA GLU A 190 -13.26 -3.81 -0.57
C GLU A 190 -11.97 -3.02 -0.75
N SER A 191 -11.37 -3.10 -1.94
CA SER A 191 -10.12 -2.40 -2.26
C SER A 191 -10.28 -0.88 -2.15
N ASN A 192 -11.38 -0.33 -2.66
CA ASN A 192 -11.66 1.10 -2.62
C ASN A 192 -11.89 1.60 -1.18
N ILE A 193 -12.58 0.83 -0.34
CA ILE A 193 -12.79 1.17 1.08
C ILE A 193 -11.46 1.23 1.85
N HIS A 194 -10.58 0.26 1.64
CA HIS A 194 -9.25 0.26 2.25
C HIS A 194 -8.40 1.46 1.82
N LEU A 195 -8.51 1.84 0.54
CA LEU A 195 -7.82 2.98 -0.02
C LEU A 195 -8.31 4.30 0.57
N GLU A 196 -9.63 4.47 0.72
CA GLU A 196 -10.22 5.66 1.35
C GLU A 196 -9.79 5.82 2.81
N LEU A 197 -9.77 4.73 3.57
CA LEU A 197 -9.25 4.77 4.95
C LEU A 197 -7.78 5.19 4.98
N MET A 198 -6.98 4.70 4.04
CA MET A 198 -5.57 5.06 3.92
C MET A 198 -5.35 6.51 3.51
N ARG A 199 -6.22 7.07 2.67
CA ARG A 199 -6.25 8.49 2.30
C ARG A 199 -6.53 9.34 3.54
N LEU A 200 -7.61 9.04 4.27
CA LEU A 200 -7.96 9.74 5.52
C LEU A 200 -6.81 9.69 6.54
N ARG A 201 -6.23 8.50 6.75
CA ARG A 201 -5.08 8.32 7.65
C ARG A 201 -3.90 9.20 7.22
N SER A 202 -3.53 9.16 5.95
CA SER A 202 -2.36 9.89 5.47
C SER A 202 -2.59 11.39 5.58
N GLN A 203 -3.77 11.89 5.16
CA GLN A 203 -4.16 13.28 5.30
C GLN A 203 -4.08 13.76 6.75
N ALA A 204 -4.53 12.94 7.71
CA ALA A 204 -4.37 13.21 9.13
C ALA A 204 -2.91 13.35 9.54
N TYR A 205 -2.06 12.39 9.16
CA TYR A 205 -0.62 12.43 9.42
C TYR A 205 0.03 13.69 8.82
N SER A 206 -0.14 13.97 7.53
CA SER A 206 0.53 15.13 6.90
C SER A 206 0.03 16.46 7.42
N SER A 207 -1.27 16.57 7.74
CA SER A 207 -1.83 17.80 8.27
C SER A 207 -1.39 18.08 9.71
N LEU A 208 -1.30 17.06 10.57
CA LEU A 208 -0.92 17.23 11.97
C LEU A 208 0.58 17.39 12.13
N TYR A 209 1.37 16.69 11.32
CA TYR A 209 2.82 16.75 11.33
C TYR A 209 3.38 17.84 10.39
N GLY A 210 2.54 18.70 9.80
CA GLY A 210 3.00 19.90 9.09
C GLY A 210 3.73 19.64 7.77
N TYR A 211 3.64 18.45 7.18
CA TYR A 211 4.23 18.14 5.87
C TYR A 211 3.48 18.78 4.72
N ALA A 212 2.16 18.94 4.86
CA ALA A 212 1.34 19.80 4.02
C ALA A 212 1.68 21.30 4.20
N GLY A 213 2.21 21.64 5.38
CA GLY A 213 2.75 22.95 5.76
C GLY A 213 1.86 24.14 5.39
N THR A 214 2.51 25.28 5.21
CA THR A 214 1.92 26.51 4.69
C THR A 214 1.64 26.46 3.18
N ALA A 215 2.10 25.42 2.49
CA ALA A 215 1.93 25.26 1.06
C ALA A 215 0.47 24.94 0.67
N ILE A 216 -0.22 24.14 1.49
CA ILE A 216 -1.65 23.84 1.30
C ILE A 216 -2.52 24.85 2.06
N ASN A 217 -2.05 25.36 3.21
CA ASN A 217 -2.73 26.42 3.95
C ASN A 217 -1.72 27.40 4.57
N PRO A 218 -1.50 28.59 3.97
CA PRO A 218 -0.50 29.55 4.43
C PRO A 218 -0.65 30.03 5.88
N TYR A 219 -1.83 29.82 6.47
CA TYR A 219 -2.18 30.24 7.83
C TYR A 219 -2.20 29.08 8.83
N SER A 220 -1.90 27.86 8.39
CA SER A 220 -1.77 26.70 9.28
C SER A 220 -0.39 26.71 9.95
N HIS A 221 -0.40 26.89 11.27
CA HIS A 221 0.79 26.72 12.12
C HIS A 221 0.77 25.35 12.83
N ILE A 222 0.02 24.38 12.28
CA ILE A 222 -0.12 23.04 12.82
C ILE A 222 1.13 22.25 12.43
N SER A 223 1.96 21.93 13.42
CA SER A 223 3.15 21.09 13.28
C SER A 223 3.42 20.42 14.62
N LEU A 224 3.19 19.12 14.69
CA LEU A 224 3.59 18.31 15.84
C LEU A 224 5.11 18.11 15.93
N PHE A 225 5.90 18.39 14.90
CA PHE A 225 7.37 18.28 14.98
C PHE A 225 8.02 19.34 15.86
N ASP A 226 7.45 20.54 15.86
CA ASP A 226 8.02 21.69 16.57
C ASP A 226 7.45 21.85 17.98
N PHE A 227 6.67 20.86 18.45
CA PHE A 227 5.96 20.93 19.71
C PHE A 227 6.71 20.21 20.84
N GLU A 228 6.99 20.94 21.93
CA GLU A 228 7.48 20.33 23.17
C GLU A 228 6.41 19.36 23.71
N LEU A 229 6.77 18.08 23.89
CA LEU A 229 5.88 16.99 24.36
C LEU A 229 5.12 17.30 25.66
N SER A 230 5.60 18.25 26.46
CA SER A 230 5.04 18.65 27.75
C SER A 230 4.09 19.84 27.70
N ARG A 231 3.95 20.52 26.54
CA ARG A 231 3.02 21.65 26.39
C ARG A 231 1.64 21.15 25.93
N PRO A 232 0.56 21.84 26.32
CA PRO A 232 -0.76 21.57 25.77
C PRO A 232 -0.82 22.00 24.30
N LEU A 233 -1.45 21.18 23.46
CA LEU A 233 -1.70 21.50 22.05
C LEU A 233 -2.51 22.79 21.90
N SER A 234 -2.27 23.55 20.81
CA SER A 234 -3.06 24.74 20.52
C SER A 234 -4.48 24.37 20.06
N GLN A 235 -5.42 25.32 20.14
CA GLN A 235 -6.80 25.10 19.69
C GLN A 235 -6.86 24.62 18.22
N GLN A 236 -5.98 25.12 17.35
CA GLN A 236 -5.91 24.69 15.95
C GLN A 236 -5.56 23.20 15.81
N HIS A 237 -4.68 22.66 16.65
CA HIS A 237 -4.38 21.22 16.66
C HIS A 237 -5.61 20.42 17.14
N LEU A 238 -6.25 20.88 18.22
CA LEU A 238 -7.45 20.21 18.76
C LEU A 238 -8.58 20.20 17.74
N ASP A 239 -8.87 21.33 17.10
CA ASP A 239 -9.89 21.45 16.06
C ASP A 239 -9.60 20.50 14.89
N LYS A 240 -8.33 20.42 14.45
CA LYS A 240 -7.92 19.52 13.36
C LYS A 240 -8.03 18.04 13.75
N ILE A 241 -7.64 17.68 14.98
CA ILE A 241 -7.81 16.31 15.51
C ILE A 241 -9.31 15.97 15.56
N CYS A 242 -10.16 16.89 16.02
CA CYS A 242 -11.61 16.69 16.03
C CYS A 242 -12.20 16.52 14.63
N GLU A 243 -11.74 17.28 13.65
CA GLU A 243 -12.14 17.15 12.23
C GLU A 243 -11.84 15.74 11.70
N PHE A 244 -10.61 15.24 11.90
CA PHE A 244 -10.25 13.89 11.46
C PHE A 244 -10.99 12.79 12.22
N HIS A 245 -11.21 12.97 13.53
CA HIS A 245 -12.02 12.04 14.30
C HIS A 245 -13.46 11.94 13.76
N GLN A 246 -14.08 13.08 13.43
CA GLN A 246 -15.41 13.11 12.82
C GLN A 246 -15.42 12.46 11.43
N ALA A 247 -14.38 12.69 10.61
CA ALA A 247 -14.25 12.07 9.30
C ALA A 247 -14.15 10.54 9.40
N LEU A 248 -13.37 10.01 10.36
CA LEU A 248 -13.26 8.58 10.63
C LEU A 248 -14.60 7.98 11.08
N LEU A 249 -15.33 8.65 11.98
CA LEU A 249 -16.66 8.21 12.38
C LEU A 249 -17.65 8.23 11.21
N CYS A 250 -17.58 9.23 10.33
CA CYS A 250 -18.41 9.31 9.12
C CYS A 250 -18.12 8.12 8.21
N PHE A 251 -16.83 7.88 7.93
CA PHE A 251 -16.35 6.74 7.16
C PHE A 251 -16.87 5.41 7.72
N GLU A 252 -16.72 5.15 9.02
CA GLU A 252 -17.20 3.91 9.65
C GLU A 252 -18.73 3.75 9.54
N ASN A 253 -19.48 4.85 9.68
CA ASN A 253 -20.94 4.85 9.55
C ASN A 253 -21.41 4.56 8.13
N GLU A 254 -20.66 5.00 7.12
CA GLU A 254 -20.96 4.80 5.70
C GLU A 254 -20.56 3.41 5.18
N LEU A 255 -19.78 2.64 5.93
CA LEU A 255 -19.38 1.29 5.52
C LEU A 255 -20.59 0.39 5.21
N PRO A 256 -20.50 -0.44 4.15
CA PRO A 256 -21.46 -1.50 3.89
C PRO A 256 -21.57 -2.47 5.07
N VAL A 257 -22.75 -3.10 5.23
CA VAL A 257 -23.00 -4.06 6.32
C VAL A 257 -22.02 -5.24 6.26
N SER A 258 -21.60 -5.65 5.05
CA SER A 258 -20.59 -6.69 4.81
C SER A 258 -19.19 -6.34 5.34
N MET A 259 -18.90 -5.06 5.57
CA MET A 259 -17.60 -4.59 6.07
C MET A 259 -17.64 -4.19 7.55
N LYS A 260 -18.83 -4.08 8.15
CA LYS A 260 -19.01 -3.71 9.55
C LYS A 260 -18.75 -4.89 10.49
N MET A 261 -18.00 -4.65 11.56
CA MET A 261 -17.95 -5.57 12.69
C MET A 261 -19.32 -5.58 13.39
N VAL A 262 -19.97 -6.74 13.43
CA VAL A 262 -21.25 -6.89 14.12
C VAL A 262 -20.99 -7.51 15.49
N GLN A 263 -21.34 -6.81 16.56
CA GLN A 263 -21.38 -7.41 17.88
C GLN A 263 -22.75 -8.07 18.08
N ALA A 264 -22.76 -9.39 18.18
CA ALA A 264 -23.95 -10.14 18.54
C ALA A 264 -24.31 -9.89 20.01
N TRP A 265 -25.58 -10.16 20.33
CA TRP A 265 -26.19 -9.97 21.64
C TRP A 265 -25.53 -10.80 22.76
N ASP A 266 -24.81 -11.87 22.41
CA ASP A 266 -24.02 -12.70 23.31
C ASP A 266 -22.57 -12.19 23.53
N GLY A 267 -22.22 -11.04 22.92
CA GLY A 267 -20.89 -10.46 22.95
C GLY A 267 -19.93 -11.03 21.90
N SER A 268 -20.34 -12.02 21.10
CA SER A 268 -19.53 -12.54 19.99
C SER A 268 -19.43 -11.51 18.87
N ARG A 269 -18.27 -11.43 18.21
CA ARG A 269 -18.08 -10.57 17.04
C ARG A 269 -18.27 -11.40 15.78
N ALA A 270 -19.28 -11.08 15.00
CA ALA A 270 -19.51 -11.63 13.67
C ALA A 270 -18.83 -10.78 12.61
N ASN A 271 -18.64 -11.36 11.42
CA ASN A 271 -18.07 -10.69 10.24
C ASN A 271 -16.58 -10.31 10.35
N ILE A 272 -15.81 -11.07 11.15
CA ILE A 272 -14.36 -10.96 11.22
C ILE A 272 -13.74 -11.94 10.22
N ASN A 273 -13.40 -11.45 9.04
CA ASN A 273 -12.50 -12.11 8.09
C ASN A 273 -11.15 -11.34 8.04
N ARG A 274 -10.18 -11.82 7.25
CA ARG A 274 -8.85 -11.17 7.15
C ARG A 274 -8.93 -9.73 6.61
N VAL A 275 -9.86 -9.46 5.69
CA VAL A 275 -10.06 -8.14 5.08
C VAL A 275 -10.60 -7.16 6.11
N ASN A 276 -11.72 -7.49 6.74
CA ASN A 276 -12.36 -6.65 7.76
C ASN A 276 -11.45 -6.44 8.97
N ALA A 277 -10.76 -7.49 9.42
CA ALA A 277 -9.78 -7.37 10.50
C ALA A 277 -8.66 -6.39 10.14
N HIS A 278 -8.12 -6.47 8.93
CA HIS A 278 -7.10 -5.53 8.46
C HIS A 278 -7.64 -4.09 8.37
N LEU A 279 -8.88 -3.90 7.90
CA LEU A 279 -9.51 -2.58 7.80
C LEU A 279 -9.61 -1.93 9.18
N TYR A 280 -10.14 -2.67 10.16
CA TYR A 280 -10.30 -2.16 11.52
C TYR A 280 -8.98 -2.01 12.28
N LEU A 281 -7.97 -2.83 11.98
CA LEU A 281 -6.62 -2.62 12.51
C LEU A 281 -6.03 -1.29 12.03
N ILE A 282 -6.19 -0.95 10.75
CA ILE A 282 -5.78 0.36 10.23
C ILE A 282 -6.59 1.47 10.86
N TYR A 283 -7.92 1.31 10.96
CA TYR A 283 -8.82 2.31 11.51
C TYR A 283 -8.46 2.71 12.94
N HIS A 284 -8.11 1.73 13.78
CA HIS A 284 -7.72 1.98 15.18
C HIS A 284 -6.26 2.41 15.36
N GLN A 285 -5.44 2.42 14.30
CA GLN A 285 -4.07 2.94 14.32
C GLN A 285 -4.00 4.44 13.99
N VAL A 286 -5.09 5.04 13.53
CA VAL A 286 -5.21 6.49 13.25
C VAL A 286 -5.53 7.25 14.53
#